data_AF-A0A0D2PIX3-F1
#
_entry.id   AF-A0A0D2PIX3-F1
#
_cell.length_a   1.000
_cell.length_b   1.000
_cell.length_c   1.000
_cell.angle_alpha   90.00
_cell.angle_beta   90.00
_cell.angle_gamma   90.00
#
_symmetry.space_group_name_H-M   'P 1'
#
loop_
_entity.id
_entity.type
_entity.pdbx_description
1 polymer ?
#
loop_
_entity_poly.entity_id
_entity_poly.type
_entity_poly.pdbx_seq_one_letter_code
_entity_poly.pdbx_strand_id
1 'polypeptide(L)'
;MTVFPHQGLSALPYAKTVSISAPNLGADFNGIVLELPGSPKTLYVDGKSAASVSLRESIVALLDLADERLDCQALIIVLERSSPTLGSVLHSLMYVGGSVVTKPPFQVDPAFVLVGLEI
;
A
#
# COMPACT_ATOMS: atom_id res chain seq x y z
N MET A 1 -6.14 -11.61 1.71
CA MET A 1 -6.25 -10.74 0.52
C MET A 1 -5.18 -11.18 -0.46
N THR A 2 -5.53 -11.47 -1.71
CA THR A 2 -4.56 -11.89 -2.73
C THR A 2 -4.53 -10.85 -3.84
N VAL A 3 -3.58 -9.92 -3.76
CA VAL A 3 -3.46 -8.79 -4.71
C VAL A 3 -2.93 -9.24 -6.08
N PHE A 4 -2.06 -10.26 -6.07
CA PHE A 4 -1.44 -10.84 -7.26
C PHE A 4 -1.85 -12.33 -7.41
N PRO A 5 -3.02 -12.63 -7.97
CA PRO A 5 -3.61 -13.97 -7.95
C PRO A 5 -2.82 -15.00 -8.78
N HIS A 6 -2.09 -14.57 -9.81
CA HIS A 6 -1.37 -15.48 -10.72
C HIS A 6 0.13 -15.59 -10.43
N GLN A 7 0.74 -14.57 -9.82
CA GLN A 7 2.19 -14.50 -9.60
C GLN A 7 2.56 -14.32 -8.12
N GLY A 8 1.61 -14.48 -7.19
CA GLY A 8 1.87 -14.38 -5.75
C GLY A 8 2.96 -15.34 -5.28
N LEU A 9 2.99 -16.58 -5.78
CA LEU A 9 4.00 -17.59 -5.46
C LEU A 9 5.42 -17.19 -5.89
N SER A 10 5.57 -16.57 -7.07
CA SER A 10 6.88 -16.08 -7.54
C SER A 10 7.37 -14.85 -6.78
N ALA A 11 6.45 -14.09 -6.14
CA ALA A 11 6.79 -12.94 -5.32
C ALA A 11 7.16 -13.33 -3.88
N LEU A 12 6.76 -14.51 -3.39
CA LEU A 12 6.98 -14.95 -2.00
C LEU A 12 8.44 -14.88 -1.52
N PRO A 13 9.46 -15.28 -2.31
CA PRO A 13 10.85 -15.19 -1.86
C PRO A 13 11.32 -13.76 -1.57
N TYR A 14 10.63 -12.78 -2.15
CA TYR A 14 10.92 -11.36 -2.05
C TYR A 14 9.94 -10.61 -1.13
N ALA A 15 8.99 -11.34 -0.53
CA ALA A 15 7.92 -10.77 0.27
C ALA A 15 8.16 -11.01 1.77
N LYS A 16 8.07 -9.93 2.55
CA LYS A 16 8.13 -9.99 4.01
C LYS A 16 6.88 -9.33 4.59
N THR A 17 6.08 -10.11 5.31
CA THR A 17 4.92 -9.59 6.03
C THR A 17 5.35 -8.69 7.18
N VAL A 18 4.66 -7.56 7.34
CA VAL A 18 4.83 -6.63 8.44
C VAL A 18 3.48 -6.33 9.07
N SER A 19 3.41 -6.42 10.40
CA SER A 19 2.28 -5.91 11.18
C SER A 19 2.67 -4.56 11.74
N ILE A 20 1.82 -3.57 11.50
CA ILE A 20 2.08 -2.17 11.79
C ILE A 20 1.07 -1.72 12.85
N SER A 21 1.57 -1.49 14.05
CA SER A 21 0.81 -0.96 15.18
C SER A 21 1.49 0.32 15.63
N ALA A 22 0.80 1.44 15.52
CA ALA A 22 1.28 2.71 16.04
C ALA A 22 0.16 3.49 16.74
N PRO A 23 0.45 4.21 17.85
CA PRO A 23 -0.56 4.97 18.60
C PRO A 23 -1.32 5.98 17.73
N ASN A 24 -0.65 6.51 16.70
CA ASN A 24 -1.13 7.59 15.84
C ASN A 24 -1.85 7.07 14.59
N LEU A 25 -1.82 5.75 14.35
CA LEU A 25 -2.40 5.11 13.17
C LEU A 25 -3.90 4.82 13.32
N GLY A 26 -4.48 4.95 14.53
CA GLY A 26 -5.90 4.73 14.81
C GLY A 26 -6.42 3.29 14.61
N ALA A 27 -5.64 2.42 13.97
CA ALA A 27 -5.92 1.01 13.70
C ALA A 27 -4.60 0.24 13.45
N ASP A 28 -4.63 -1.09 13.60
CA ASP A 28 -3.56 -1.94 13.14
C ASP A 28 -3.62 -2.09 11.60
N PHE A 29 -2.47 -1.93 10.94
CA PHE A 29 -2.33 -2.17 9.52
C PHE A 29 -1.53 -3.44 9.29
N ASN A 30 -1.97 -4.25 8.33
CA ASN A 30 -1.18 -5.36 7.81
C ASN A 30 -0.60 -4.94 6.47
N GLY A 31 0.70 -5.18 6.28
CA GLY A 31 1.40 -4.87 5.05
C GLY A 31 2.37 -5.96 4.64
N ILE A 32 2.87 -5.82 3.41
CA ILE A 32 3.90 -6.68 2.83
C ILE A 32 4.97 -5.77 2.25
N VAL A 33 6.20 -5.94 2.71
CA VAL A 33 7.37 -5.36 2.05
C VAL A 33 7.77 -6.29 0.91
N LEU A 34 7.87 -5.74 -0.30
CA LEU A 34 8.27 -6.45 -1.50
C LEU A 34 9.57 -5.87 -2.05
N GLU A 35 10.59 -6.71 -2.18
CA GLU A 35 11.93 -6.32 -2.63
C GLU A 35 12.33 -7.14 -3.86
N LEU A 36 11.82 -6.74 -5.03
CA LEU A 36 12.14 -7.43 -6.28
C LEU A 36 13.50 -6.98 -6.81
N PRO A 37 14.30 -7.90 -7.40
CA PRO A 37 15.55 -7.54 -8.05
C PRO A 37 15.34 -6.49 -9.15
N GLY A 38 16.06 -5.38 -9.07
CA GLY A 38 15.98 -4.29 -10.05
C GLY A 38 14.72 -3.42 -9.94
N SER A 39 13.93 -3.55 -8.87
CA SER A 39 12.81 -2.66 -8.56
C SER A 39 12.99 -1.99 -7.20
N PRO A 40 12.37 -0.83 -6.95
CA PRO A 40 12.37 -0.20 -5.64
C PRO A 40 11.75 -1.11 -4.57
N LYS A 41 12.36 -1.13 -3.39
CA LYS A 41 11.79 -1.81 -2.23
C LYS A 41 10.51 -1.09 -1.81
N THR A 42 9.40 -1.81 -1.80
CA THR A 42 8.07 -1.20 -1.75
C THR A 42 7.23 -1.79 -0.62
N LEU A 43 6.62 -0.94 0.19
CA LEU A 43 5.65 -1.35 1.20
C LEU A 43 4.25 -1.36 0.59
N TYR A 44 3.56 -2.51 0.62
CA TYR A 44 2.17 -2.65 0.24
C TYR A 44 1.30 -2.71 1.49
N VAL A 45 0.25 -1.90 1.57
CA VAL A 45 -0.72 -1.89 2.67
C VAL A 45 -2.14 -2.02 2.16
N ASP A 46 -2.98 -2.72 2.92
CA ASP A 46 -4.43 -2.79 2.66
C ASP A 46 -5.08 -1.46 3.07
N GLY A 47 -5.73 -0.79 2.11
CA GLY A 47 -6.42 0.46 2.32
C GLY A 47 -7.81 0.32 2.98
N LYS A 48 -8.23 -0.88 3.41
CA LYS A 48 -9.47 -1.06 4.20
C LYS A 48 -9.49 -0.19 5.46
N SER A 49 -8.37 -0.09 6.16
CA SER A 49 -8.22 0.76 7.35
C SER A 49 -8.12 2.25 6.99
N ALA A 50 -7.86 2.58 5.72
CA ALA A 50 -7.72 3.96 5.26
C ALA A 50 -9.08 4.70 5.23
N ALA A 51 -10.21 4.00 5.14
CA ALA A 51 -11.53 4.64 5.21
C ALA A 51 -11.96 5.03 6.65
N SER A 52 -11.35 4.43 7.67
CA SER A 52 -11.77 4.57 9.08
C SER A 52 -10.92 5.54 9.90
N VAL A 53 -9.76 5.98 9.38
CA VAL A 53 -8.81 6.83 10.11
C VAL A 53 -8.63 8.15 9.39
N SER A 54 -8.22 9.20 10.11
CA SER A 54 -7.74 10.45 9.51
C SER A 54 -6.59 10.15 8.56
N LEU A 55 -6.94 10.00 7.27
CA LEU A 55 -6.12 9.48 6.19
C LEU A 55 -4.76 10.15 6.13
N ARG A 56 -4.74 11.48 6.31
CA ARG A 56 -3.53 12.27 6.17
C ARG A 56 -2.47 11.87 7.19
N GLU A 57 -2.83 11.84 8.47
CA GLU A 57 -1.92 11.50 9.56
C GLU A 57 -1.46 10.05 9.46
N SER A 58 -2.36 9.14 9.05
CA SER A 58 -2.02 7.73 8.86
C SER A 58 -1.06 7.53 7.68
N ILE A 59 -1.25 8.26 6.57
CA ILE A 59 -0.36 8.16 5.40
C ILE A 59 1.03 8.68 5.76
N VAL A 60 1.14 9.82 6.44
CA VAL A 60 2.44 10.35 6.87
C VAL A 60 3.15 9.35 7.77
N ALA A 61 2.46 8.81 8.78
CA ALA A 61 3.06 7.81 9.67
C ALA A 61 3.45 6.51 8.94
N LEU A 62 2.71 6.10 7.90
CA LEU A 62 3.07 4.97 7.06
C LEU A 62 4.28 5.26 6.17
N LEU A 63 4.42 6.48 5.65
CA LEU A 63 5.58 6.93 4.88
C LEU A 63 6.83 6.97 5.78
N ASP A 64 6.73 7.57 6.97
CA ASP A 64 7.83 7.62 7.95
C ASP A 64 8.27 6.20 8.36
N LEU A 65 7.32 5.29 8.58
CA LEU A 65 7.62 3.89 8.87
C LEU A 65 8.31 3.19 7.69
N ALA A 66 7.79 3.41 6.48
CA ALA A 66 8.31 2.81 5.27
C ALA A 66 9.75 3.26 5.02
N ASP A 67 10.04 4.55 5.17
CA ASP A 67 11.36 5.13 5.04
C ASP A 67 12.29 4.69 6.19
N GLU A 68 12.02 5.14 7.41
CA GLU A 68 12.98 5.06 8.52
C GLU A 68 13.18 3.64 9.05
N ARG A 69 12.13 2.81 9.02
CA ARG A 69 12.15 1.49 9.66
C ARG A 69 12.28 0.35 8.68
N LEU A 70 11.77 0.53 7.47
CA LEU A 70 11.71 -0.51 6.46
C LEU A 70 12.61 -0.22 5.26
N ASP A 71 13.23 0.98 5.17
CA ASP A 71 14.12 1.38 4.08
C ASP A 71 13.46 1.18 2.71
N CYS A 72 12.15 1.45 2.64
CA CYS A 72 11.35 1.38 1.43
C CYS A 72 11.42 2.71 0.69
N GLN A 73 11.41 2.61 -0.63
CA GLN A 73 11.47 3.76 -1.56
C GLN A 73 10.09 4.13 -2.10
N ALA A 74 9.09 3.29 -1.84
CA ALA A 74 7.72 3.52 -2.26
C ALA A 74 6.72 2.88 -1.29
N LEU A 75 5.56 3.52 -1.18
CA LEU A 75 4.37 3.03 -0.49
C LEU A 75 3.27 2.78 -1.52
N ILE A 76 2.67 1.59 -1.49
CA ILE A 76 1.53 1.21 -2.31
C ILE A 76 0.34 0.93 -1.41
N ILE A 77 -0.75 1.66 -1.64
CA ILE A 77 -2.03 1.43 -0.99
C ILE A 77 -2.95 0.66 -1.93
N VAL A 78 -3.42 -0.49 -1.46
CA VAL A 78 -4.32 -1.37 -2.21
C VAL A 78 -5.76 -1.04 -1.85
N LEU A 79 -6.57 -0.63 -2.82
CA LEU A 79 -7.96 -0.25 -2.62
C LEU A 79 -8.90 -1.17 -3.38
N GLU A 80 -10.01 -1.56 -2.75
CA GLU A 80 -11.08 -2.32 -3.40
C GLU A 80 -11.94 -1.42 -4.27
N ARG A 81 -12.14 -1.79 -5.54
CA ARG A 81 -12.96 -1.04 -6.48
C ARG A 81 -14.45 -1.03 -6.10
N SER A 82 -14.90 -2.08 -5.39
CA SER A 82 -16.27 -2.19 -4.87
C SER A 82 -16.52 -1.32 -3.64
N SER A 83 -15.48 -0.70 -3.06
CA SER A 83 -15.65 0.12 -1.85
C SER A 83 -16.50 1.36 -2.13
N PRO A 84 -17.56 1.63 -1.34
CA PRO A 84 -18.38 2.82 -1.51
C PRO A 84 -17.62 4.12 -1.22
N THR A 85 -16.52 4.04 -0.46
CA THR A 85 -15.66 5.18 -0.11
C THR A 85 -14.45 5.34 -1.04
N LEU A 86 -14.35 4.54 -2.11
CA LEU A 86 -13.20 4.58 -3.02
C LEU A 86 -12.93 5.98 -3.58
N GLY A 87 -13.98 6.67 -4.02
CA GLY A 87 -13.84 7.99 -4.65
C GLY A 87 -13.24 9.02 -3.70
N SER A 88 -13.69 9.07 -2.44
CA SER A 88 -13.15 10.00 -1.45
C SER A 88 -11.72 9.64 -1.04
N VAL A 89 -11.43 8.35 -0.85
CA VAL A 89 -10.07 7.87 -0.51
C VAL A 89 -9.09 8.17 -1.63
N LEU A 90 -9.46 7.88 -2.89
CA LEU A 90 -8.63 8.21 -4.05
C LEU A 90 -8.35 9.71 -4.13
N HIS A 91 -9.39 10.53 -3.99
CA HIS A 91 -9.22 11.99 -4.01
C HIS A 91 -8.25 12.47 -2.92
N SER A 92 -8.40 11.99 -1.69
CA SER A 92 -7.48 12.30 -0.59
C SER A 92 -6.05 11.86 -0.88
N LEU A 93 -5.86 10.68 -1.48
CA LEU A 93 -4.54 10.18 -1.84
C LEU A 93 -3.88 10.98 -2.96
N MET A 94 -4.63 11.33 -4.00
CA MET A 94 -4.12 12.18 -5.07
C MET A 94 -3.72 13.57 -4.55
N TYR A 95 -4.47 14.10 -3.57
CA TYR A 95 -4.16 15.39 -2.95
C TYR A 95 -2.81 15.39 -2.21
N VAL A 96 -2.41 14.27 -1.62
CA VAL A 96 -1.11 14.14 -0.91
C VAL A 96 0.01 13.63 -1.82
N GLY A 97 -0.17 13.68 -3.15
CA GLY A 97 0.86 13.31 -4.12
C GLY A 97 0.83 11.83 -4.57
N GLY A 98 -0.17 11.06 -4.14
CA GLY A 98 -0.37 9.71 -4.65
C GLY A 98 -0.75 9.69 -6.13
N SER A 99 -0.46 8.58 -6.79
CA SER A 99 -0.84 8.35 -8.19
C SER A 99 -1.32 6.92 -8.42
N VAL A 100 -2.23 6.72 -9.38
CA VAL A 100 -2.68 5.36 -9.73
C VAL A 100 -1.57 4.62 -10.47
N VAL A 101 -1.22 3.44 -9.98
CA VAL A 101 -0.17 2.60 -10.58
C VAL A 101 -0.76 1.86 -11.77
N THR A 102 -0.27 2.21 -12.97
CA THR A 102 -0.77 1.66 -14.24
C THR A 102 0.10 0.52 -14.79
N LYS A 103 1.34 0.40 -14.32
CA LYS A 103 2.32 -0.61 -14.75
C LYS A 103 2.92 -1.35 -13.55
N PRO A 104 2.12 -2.14 -12.81
CA PRO A 104 2.63 -2.93 -11.71
C PRO A 104 3.55 -4.06 -12.22
N PRO A 105 4.50 -4.55 -11.39
CA PRO A 105 5.42 -5.63 -11.77
C PRO A 105 4.72 -6.97 -12.00
N PHE A 106 3.52 -7.14 -11.43
CA PHE A 106 2.68 -8.33 -11.57
C PHE A 106 1.26 -7.93 -11.95
N GLN A 107 0.53 -8.88 -12.54
CA GLN A 107 -0.88 -8.67 -12.86
C GLN A 107 -1.69 -8.55 -11.56
N VAL A 108 -2.29 -7.38 -11.39
CA VAL A 108 -3.17 -7.07 -10.24
C VAL A 108 -4.55 -7.67 -10.48
N ASP A 109 -5.15 -8.22 -9.43
CA ASP A 109 -6.55 -8.64 -9.48
C ASP A 109 -7.45 -7.42 -9.82
N PRO A 110 -8.31 -7.51 -10.85
CA PRO A 110 -9.14 -6.41 -11.32
C PRO A 110 -10.09 -5.86 -10.26
N ALA A 111 -10.37 -6.60 -9.18
CA ALA A 111 -11.14 -6.11 -8.03
C ALA A 111 -10.43 -4.96 -7.29
N PHE A 112 -9.13 -4.75 -7.52
CA PHE A 112 -8.34 -3.73 -6.82
C PHE A 112 -7.82 -2.63 -7.75
N VAL A 113 -7.48 -1.52 -7.13
CA VAL A 113 -6.67 -0.44 -7.71
C VAL A 113 -5.51 -0.15 -6.77
N LEU A 114 -4.34 0.08 -7.36
CA LEU A 114 -3.11 0.40 -6.62
C LEU A 114 -2.86 1.90 -6.71
N VAL A 115 -2.55 2.49 -5.56
CA VAL A 115 -2.12 3.90 -5.47
C VAL A 115 -0.71 3.94 -4.89
N GLY A 116 0.22 4.52 -5.64
CA GLY A 116 1.61 4.66 -5.24
C GLY A 116 1.93 6.05 -4.72
N LEU A 117 2.73 6.11 -3.67
CA LEU A 117 3.41 7.29 -3.17
C LEU A 117 4.91 7.00 -3.16
N GLU A 118 5.69 7.92 -3.72
CA GLU A 118 7.15 7.87 -3.64
C GLU A 118 7.60 8.44 -2.28
N ILE A 119 8.70 7.89 -1.75
CA ILE A 119 9.33 8.28 -0.48
C ILE A 119 10.60 9.06 -0.79
#